data_AF-A0A355FUR4-F1
#
_entry.id   AF-A0A355FUR4-F1
#
_cell.length_a   1.000
_cell.length_b   1.000
_cell.length_c   1.000
_cell.angle_alpha   90.00
_cell.angle_beta   90.00
_cell.angle_gamma   90.00
#
_symmetry.space_group_name_H-M   'P 1'
#
loop_
_entity.id
_entity.type
_entity.pdbx_description
1 polymer ?
#
loop_
_entity_poly.entity_id
_entity_poly.type
_entity_poly.pdbx_seq_one_letter_code
_entity_poly.pdbx_strand_id
1 'polypeptide(L)'
;QGLPSRVIAACSLGLVGIPAFGLFISGEIPHLIVHHPDGLHGLFAVVVLASVGTAGALVLFNQLIAWTSAVVAASVTYIIPIFAALWGWWDGEILTFQHLLAGTCIILGVWVTNSGRKPTAPQVLKS
;
A
#
# COMPACT_ATOMS: atom_id res chain seq x y z
N GLN A 1 -4.36 27.44 3.28
CA GLN A 1 -5.27 26.53 2.54
C GLN A 1 -4.44 25.32 2.15
N GLY A 2 -4.67 24.17 2.78
CA GLY A 2 -3.88 22.95 2.54
C GLY A 2 -4.05 22.50 1.09
N LEU A 3 -2.96 22.04 0.46
CA LEU A 3 -2.99 21.54 -0.91
C LEU A 3 -4.07 20.45 -1.05
N PRO A 4 -4.87 20.44 -2.13
CA PRO A 4 -5.88 19.42 -2.33
C PRO A 4 -5.23 18.03 -2.43
N SER A 5 -5.83 17.00 -1.81
CA SER A 5 -5.26 15.65 -1.66
C SER A 5 -4.81 15.02 -3.00
N ARG A 6 -5.50 15.37 -4.08
CA ARG A 6 -5.15 14.96 -5.46
C ARG A 6 -3.78 15.48 -5.91
N VAL A 7 -3.42 16.71 -5.53
CA VAL A 7 -2.14 17.33 -5.90
C VAL A 7 -0.99 16.66 -5.14
N ILE A 8 -1.18 16.36 -3.85
CA ILE A 8 -0.16 15.67 -3.04
C ILE A 8 0.13 14.28 -3.63
N ALA A 9 -0.92 13.52 -3.96
CA ALA A 9 -0.78 12.21 -4.57
C ALA A 9 -0.13 12.28 -5.97
N ALA A 10 -0.56 13.24 -6.81
CA ALA A 10 -0.01 13.42 -8.15
C ALA A 10 1.47 13.82 -8.13
N CYS A 11 1.87 14.74 -7.26
CA CYS A 11 3.27 15.13 -7.11
C CYS A 11 4.14 13.98 -6.60
N SER A 12 3.66 13.22 -5.61
CA SER A 12 4.40 12.07 -5.06
C SER A 12 4.62 10.98 -6.11
N LEU A 13 3.58 10.61 -6.86
CA LEU A 13 3.68 9.59 -7.91
C LEU A 13 4.43 10.09 -9.14
N GLY A 14 4.24 11.36 -9.50
CA GLY A 14 4.98 12.00 -10.60
C GLY A 14 6.49 12.01 -10.36
N LEU A 15 6.92 12.21 -9.11
CA LEU A 15 8.34 12.17 -8.76
C LEU A 15 8.95 10.78 -8.97
N VAL A 16 8.23 9.71 -8.61
CA VAL A 16 8.63 8.32 -8.86
C VAL A 16 8.66 8.00 -10.37
N GLY A 17 7.88 8.72 -11.17
CA GLY A 17 7.90 8.64 -12.62
C GLY A 17 9.25 8.99 -13.25
N ILE A 18 10.05 9.86 -12.63
CA ILE A 18 11.35 10.29 -13.17
C ILE A 18 12.35 9.12 -13.27
N PRO A 19 12.68 8.40 -12.18
CA PRO A 19 13.56 7.24 -12.26
C PRO A 19 12.95 6.11 -13.10
N ALA A 20 11.63 5.90 -13.03
CA ALA A 20 10.95 4.89 -13.84
C ALA A 20 11.10 5.16 -15.35
N PHE A 21 10.97 6.41 -15.78
CA PHE A 21 11.19 6.80 -17.17
C PHE A 21 12.65 6.65 -17.59
N GLY A 22 13.61 7.01 -16.72
CA GLY A 22 15.03 6.80 -16.98
C GLY A 22 15.39 5.32 -17.19
N LEU A 23 14.80 4.43 -16.39
CA LEU A 23 14.93 2.98 -16.53
C LEU A 23 14.21 2.44 -17.77
N PHE A 24 13.09 3.03 -18.16
CA PHE A 24 12.35 2.62 -19.36
C PHE A 24 13.14 2.89 -20.64
N ILE A 25 13.83 4.04 -20.74
CA ILE A 25 14.63 4.39 -21.92
C ILE A 25 15.97 3.65 -21.94
N SER A 26 16.62 3.50 -20.79
CA SER A 26 17.97 2.90 -20.71
C SER A 26 17.96 1.38 -20.54
N GLY A 27 16.81 0.79 -20.17
CA GLY A 27 16.69 -0.62 -19.80
C GLY A 27 16.06 -1.49 -20.86
N GLU A 28 15.93 -2.78 -20.56
CA GLU A 28 15.37 -3.80 -21.47
C GLU A 28 13.84 -3.89 -21.44
N ILE A 29 13.17 -3.05 -20.65
CA ILE A 29 11.70 -3.07 -20.46
C ILE A 29 10.95 -2.98 -21.80
N PRO A 30 11.26 -2.06 -22.74
CA PRO A 30 10.55 -1.98 -24.02
C PRO A 30 10.73 -3.25 -24.86
N HIS A 31 11.93 -3.84 -24.84
CA HIS A 31 12.23 -5.08 -25.54
C HIS A 31 11.46 -6.26 -24.94
N LEU A 32 11.40 -6.36 -23.60
CA LEU A 32 10.62 -7.39 -22.90
C LEU A 32 9.12 -7.29 -23.20
N ILE A 33 8.56 -6.08 -23.30
CA ILE A 33 7.13 -5.90 -23.61
C ILE A 33 6.78 -6.42 -25.01
N VAL A 34 7.67 -6.21 -26.00
CA VAL A 34 7.41 -6.57 -27.41
C VAL A 34 7.72 -8.04 -27.70
N HIS A 35 8.79 -8.58 -27.11
CA HIS A 35 9.29 -9.90 -27.47
C HIS A 35 8.83 -11.02 -26.53
N HIS A 36 8.36 -10.70 -25.32
CA HIS A 36 7.85 -11.71 -24.41
C HIS A 36 6.37 -12.01 -24.73
N PRO A 37 5.94 -13.28 -24.79
CA PRO A 37 4.55 -13.65 -25.10
C PRO A 37 3.53 -12.99 -24.15
N ASP A 38 3.88 -12.83 -22.88
CA ASP A 38 3.05 -12.17 -21.87
C ASP A 38 3.36 -10.69 -21.63
N GLY A 39 4.21 -10.06 -22.46
CA GLY A 39 4.70 -8.69 -22.23
C GLY A 39 3.57 -7.66 -22.14
N LEU A 40 2.60 -7.71 -23.05
CA LEU A 40 1.43 -6.82 -23.04
C LEU A 40 0.47 -7.10 -21.88
N HIS A 41 0.27 -8.37 -21.52
CA HIS A 41 -0.55 -8.74 -20.37
C HIS A 41 0.05 -8.24 -19.05
N GLY A 42 1.36 -8.42 -18.88
CA GLY A 42 2.10 -7.89 -17.74
C GLY A 42 2.02 -6.37 -17.66
N LEU A 43 2.19 -5.67 -18.78
CA LEU A 43 2.04 -4.21 -18.84
C LEU A 43 0.63 -3.78 -18.41
N PHE A 44 -0.41 -4.44 -18.91
CA PHE A 44 -1.79 -4.15 -18.52
C PHE A 44 -2.03 -4.36 -17.03
N ALA A 45 -1.56 -5.48 -16.47
CA ALA A 45 -1.66 -5.76 -15.03
C ALA A 45 -0.97 -4.67 -14.18
N VAL A 46 0.22 -4.23 -14.58
CA VAL A 46 0.95 -3.14 -13.90
C VAL A 46 0.19 -1.81 -14.01
N VAL A 47 -0.38 -1.48 -15.17
CA VAL A 47 -1.17 -0.24 -15.35
C VAL A 47 -2.41 -0.24 -14.46
N VAL A 48 -3.14 -1.36 -14.39
CA VAL A 48 -4.31 -1.50 -13.51
C VAL A 48 -3.90 -1.38 -12.04
N LEU A 49 -2.82 -2.06 -11.63
CA LEU A 49 -2.31 -1.99 -10.26
C LEU A 49 -1.86 -0.56 -9.90
N ALA A 50 -1.10 0.10 -10.78
CA ALA A 50 -0.59 1.44 -10.54
C ALA A 50 -1.71 2.50 -10.47
N SER A 51 -2.73 2.37 -11.31
CA SER A 51 -3.86 3.30 -11.32
C SER A 51 -4.81 3.08 -10.15
N VAL A 52 -5.28 1.84 -9.94
CA VAL A 52 -6.30 1.52 -8.92
C VAL A 52 -5.65 1.29 -7.55
N GLY A 53 -4.69 0.37 -7.49
CA GLY A 53 -4.06 -0.09 -6.25
C GLY A 53 -3.05 0.90 -5.65
N THR A 54 -2.42 1.74 -6.48
CA THR A 54 -1.45 2.75 -6.00
C THR A 54 -2.06 4.14 -6.00
N ALA A 55 -2.37 4.71 -7.18
CA ALA A 55 -2.80 6.10 -7.27
C ALA A 55 -4.18 6.34 -6.63
N GLY A 56 -5.16 5.49 -6.95
CA GLY A 56 -6.49 5.53 -6.37
C GLY A 56 -6.46 5.35 -4.85
N ALA A 57 -5.78 4.29 -4.38
CA ALA A 57 -5.63 4.01 -2.95
C ALA A 57 -4.92 5.16 -2.20
N LEU A 58 -3.87 5.75 -2.75
CA LEU A 58 -3.16 6.88 -2.14
C LEU A 58 -4.04 8.12 -2.02
N VAL A 59 -4.82 8.43 -3.06
CA VAL A 59 -5.78 9.54 -3.03
C VAL A 59 -6.86 9.32 -1.97
N LEU A 60 -7.38 8.10 -1.87
CA LEU A 60 -8.36 7.72 -0.83
C LEU A 60 -7.73 7.78 0.57
N PHE A 61 -6.51 7.29 0.73
CA PHE A 61 -5.78 7.31 2.01
C PHE A 61 -5.50 8.74 2.48
N ASN A 62 -5.06 9.62 1.58
CA ASN A 62 -4.85 11.04 1.90
C ASN A 62 -6.14 11.77 2.26
N GLN A 63 -7.27 11.41 1.62
CA GLN A 63 -8.58 11.92 2.00
C GLN A 63 -9.04 11.37 3.36
N LEU A 64 -8.83 10.08 3.61
CA LEU A 64 -9.18 9.42 4.86
C LEU A 64 -8.45 10.04 6.04
N ILE A 65 -7.15 10.32 5.91
CA ILE A 65 -6.39 11.01 6.96
C ILE A 65 -6.92 12.42 7.19
N ALA A 66 -7.31 13.13 6.13
CA ALA A 66 -7.84 14.49 6.24
C ALA A 66 -9.22 14.52 6.93
N TRP A 67 -10.01 13.46 6.84
CA TRP A 67 -11.38 13.39 7.36
C TRP A 67 -11.54 12.59 8.66
N THR A 68 -10.59 11.71 8.98
CA THR A 68 -10.73 10.75 10.09
C THR A 68 -9.60 10.88 11.10
N SER A 69 -9.71 10.15 12.21
CA SER A 69 -8.65 10.10 13.21
C SER A 69 -7.49 9.21 12.73
N ALA A 70 -6.29 9.47 13.25
CA ALA A 70 -5.10 8.64 13.00
C ALA A 70 -5.33 7.15 13.32
N VAL A 71 -6.33 6.81 14.14
CA VAL A 71 -6.70 5.43 14.49
C VAL A 71 -7.31 4.69 13.29
N VAL A 72 -8.12 5.35 12.47
CA VAL A 72 -8.73 4.75 11.27
C VAL A 72 -7.69 4.57 10.16
N ALA A 73 -6.76 5.51 10.02
CA ALA A 73 -5.64 5.33 9.10
C ALA A 73 -4.74 4.13 9.51
N ALA A 74 -4.56 3.90 10.82
CA ALA A 74 -3.77 2.79 11.33
C ALA A 74 -4.46 1.42 11.19
N SER A 75 -5.81 1.37 11.16
CA SER A 75 -6.52 0.09 11.02
C SER A 75 -6.30 -0.55 9.65
N VAL A 76 -6.12 0.25 8.60
CA VAL A 76 -5.77 -0.25 7.25
C VAL A 76 -4.49 -1.07 7.30
N THR A 77 -3.47 -0.62 8.04
CA THR A 77 -2.20 -1.35 8.19
C THR A 77 -2.37 -2.70 8.89
N TYR A 78 -3.34 -2.82 9.79
CA TYR A 78 -3.64 -4.09 10.48
C TYR A 78 -4.42 -5.07 9.60
N ILE A 79 -5.15 -4.55 8.61
CA ILE A 79 -5.95 -5.33 7.67
C ILE A 79 -5.08 -5.91 6.54
N ILE A 80 -4.03 -5.20 6.09
CA ILE A 80 -3.13 -5.63 5.01
C ILE A 80 -2.62 -7.08 5.14
N PRO A 81 -1.98 -7.51 6.25
CA PRO A 81 -1.42 -8.85 6.35
C PRO A 81 -2.51 -9.95 6.33
N ILE A 82 -3.71 -9.64 6.82
CA ILE A 82 -4.85 -10.57 6.78
C ILE A 82 -5.32 -10.76 5.34
N PHE A 83 -5.53 -9.67 4.60
CA PHE A 83 -5.92 -9.73 3.19
C PHE A 83 -4.87 -10.39 2.31
N ALA A 84 -3.58 -10.15 2.57
CA ALA A 84 -2.50 -10.81 1.85
C ALA A 84 -2.54 -12.34 2.03
N ALA A 85 -2.72 -12.82 3.26
CA ALA A 85 -2.83 -14.26 3.53
C ALA A 85 -4.10 -14.89 2.91
N LEU A 86 -5.23 -14.18 2.97
CA LEU A 86 -6.48 -14.62 2.34
C LEU A 86 -6.36 -14.73 0.82
N TRP A 87 -5.68 -13.76 0.19
CA TRP A 87 -5.48 -13.75 -1.26
C TRP A 87 -4.53 -14.86 -1.72
N GLY A 88 -3.41 -15.08 -1.01
CA GLY A 88 -2.50 -16.18 -1.31
C GLY A 88 -3.18 -17.55 -1.18
N TRP A 89 -4.01 -17.72 -0.15
CA TRP A 89 -4.81 -18.95 -0.01
C TRP A 89 -5.84 -19.12 -1.13
N TRP A 90 -6.50 -18.03 -1.56
CA TRP A 90 -7.44 -18.07 -2.69
C TRP A 90 -6.74 -18.46 -3.99
N ASP A 91 -5.53 -17.94 -4.23
CA ASP A 91 -4.72 -18.25 -5.43
C ASP A 91 -4.19 -19.70 -5.45
N GLY A 92 -4.56 -20.50 -4.44
CA GLY A 92 -4.21 -21.92 -4.35
C GLY A 92 -2.82 -22.17 -3.78
N GLU A 93 -2.17 -21.16 -3.19
CA GLU A 93 -0.88 -21.36 -2.54
C GLU A 93 -1.01 -22.28 -1.32
N ILE A 94 -0.14 -23.28 -1.26
CA ILE A 94 -0.05 -24.18 -0.11
C ILE A 94 0.65 -23.42 1.01
N LEU A 95 -0.14 -22.92 1.96
CA LEU A 95 0.37 -22.29 3.18
C LEU A 95 1.13 -23.31 4.03
N THR A 96 2.44 -23.40 3.79
CA THR A 96 3.34 -24.25 4.59
C THR A 96 3.47 -23.71 6.01
N PHE A 97 3.97 -24.54 6.93
CA PHE A 97 4.20 -24.17 8.33
C PHE A 97 5.06 -22.89 8.49
N GLN A 98 6.01 -22.65 7.57
CA GLN A 98 6.85 -21.45 7.59
C GLN A 98 6.05 -20.17 7.33
N HIS A 99 5.06 -20.20 6.43
CA HIS A 99 4.18 -19.06 6.15
C HIS A 99 3.30 -18.73 7.36
N LEU A 100 2.79 -19.76 8.06
CA LEU A 100 2.01 -19.58 9.27
C LEU A 100 2.85 -18.99 10.42
N LEU A 101 4.09 -19.45 10.58
CA LEU A 101 5.02 -18.91 11.58
C LEU A 101 5.37 -17.45 11.29
N ALA A 102 5.68 -17.13 10.02
CA ALA A 102 5.97 -15.76 9.59
C ALA A 102 4.74 -14.85 9.74
N GLY A 103 3.56 -15.30 9.35
CA GLY A 103 2.30 -14.58 9.51
C GLY A 103 1.98 -14.29 10.97
N THR A 104 2.19 -15.27 11.86
CA THR A 104 2.03 -15.09 13.31
C THR A 104 3.01 -14.05 13.85
N CYS A 105 4.28 -14.08 13.41
CA CYS A 105 5.28 -13.10 13.79
C CYS A 105 4.89 -11.66 13.37
N ILE A 106 4.37 -11.48 12.15
CA ILE A 106 3.90 -10.18 11.66
C ILE A 106 2.73 -9.66 12.50
N ILE A 107 1.72 -10.51 12.76
CA ILE A 107 0.56 -10.13 13.58
C ILE A 107 1.01 -9.77 15.01
N LEU A 108 1.95 -10.52 15.58
CA LEU A 108 2.51 -10.22 16.90
C LEU A 108 3.26 -8.88 16.91
N GLY A 109 4.09 -8.60 15.91
CA GLY A 109 4.80 -7.31 15.80
C GLY A 109 3.82 -6.13 15.71
N VAL A 110 2.75 -6.30 14.95
CA VAL A 110 1.65 -5.33 14.84
C VAL A 110 0.96 -5.12 16.19
N TRP A 111 0.62 -6.22 16.90
CA TRP A 111 -0.06 -6.17 18.19
C TRP A 111 0.78 -5.49 19.28
N VAL A 112 2.08 -5.81 19.36
CA VAL A 112 3.02 -5.18 20.30
C VAL A 112 3.10 -3.67 20.08
N THR A 113 3.20 -3.24 18.81
CA THR A 113 3.28 -1.82 18.46
C THR A 113 2.00 -1.05 18.83
N ASN A 114 0.83 -1.69 18.74
CA ASN A 114 -0.44 -1.05 19.08
C ASN A 114 -0.71 -1.03 20.60
N SER A 115 -0.25 -2.03 21.35
CA SER A 115 -0.58 -2.21 22.77
C SER A 115 0.06 -1.17 23.70
N GLY A 116 1.06 -0.41 23.23
CA GLY A 116 1.73 0.64 24.02
C GLY A 116 1.01 2.00 24.09
N ARG A 117 -0.11 2.19 23.37
CA ARG A 117 -0.85 3.46 23.40
C ARG A 117 -1.67 3.58 24.69
N LYS A 118 -1.17 4.34 25.67
CA LYS A 118 -1.98 4.74 26.85
C LYS A 118 -3.13 5.66 26.40
N PRO A 119 -4.36 5.51 26.93
CA PRO A 119 -5.44 6.45 26.67
C PRO A 119 -5.04 7.82 27.21
N THR A 120 -4.80 8.80 26.34
CA THR A 120 -4.60 10.18 26.76
C THR A 120 -5.94 10.69 27.28
N ALA A 121 -6.04 10.91 28.60
CA ALA A 121 -7.23 11.48 29.22
C ALA A 121 -7.58 12.83 28.55
N PRO A 122 -8.86 13.12 28.30
CA PRO A 122 -9.29 14.36 27.66
C PRO A 122 -8.83 15.56 28.50
N GLN A 123 -8.04 16.45 27.89
CA GLN A 123 -7.50 17.68 28.50
C GLN A 123 -8.58 18.78 28.73
N VAL A 124 -9.87 18.42 28.74
CA VAL A 124 -10.97 19.37 28.92
C VAL A 124 -11.24 19.57 30.41
N LEU A 125 -10.23 20.00 31.17
CA LEU A 125 -10.35 20.47 32.56
C LEU A 125 -9.15 21.37 32.87
N LYS A 126 -8.92 22.41 32.07
CA LYS A 126 -8.12 23.56 32.50
C LYS A 126 -8.71 24.86 31.96
N SER A 127 -9.55 25.43 32.83
CA SER A 127 -10.00 26.84 32.96
C SER A 127 -10.49 27.55 31.71
#